data_AF-A0A1V5UWJ1-F1
#
_entry.id   AF-A0A1V5UWJ1-F1
#
_cell.length_a   1.000
_cell.length_b   1.000
_cell.length_c   1.000
_cell.angle_alpha   90.00
_cell.angle_beta   90.00
_cell.angle_gamma   90.00
#
_symmetry.space_group_name_H-M   'P 1'
#
loop_
_entity.id
_entity.type
_entity.pdbx_description
1 polymer ?
#
loop_
_entity_poly.entity_id
_entity_poly.type
_entity_poly.pdbx_seq_one_letter_code
_entity_poly.pdbx_strand_id
1 'polypeptide(L)'
;MRRDYGRGKSNSGRIGWWLMATVLILSILVFGWLVFEKGRSKWGENRFYITAVVEDEWIRVVGVNSMMKRAVEVVIPGEVMVPLVGTQGELKVKSLWRFGESEGRPEEMVRRSLESWMGVKIDAVWRGDAAFEWSRVWSGMAESKWDSFSTVKAWNELRDDQRESLRIPSRLTSMKVTPDGQTEVSVDKGGLWAWMEGLWASPAILAESLSFEVINASGEPGMARLVEQMIKSAGGVVVLVDTAEVEDGLCWYESGGESESVSIDWLERQMGCGERTGNRVGGDVRVVIGKEWAERYR
;
A
#
# COMPACT_ATOMS: atom_id res chain seq x y z
N MET A 1 16.83 -65.91 -57.32
CA MET A 1 17.47 -65.01 -56.32
C MET A 1 16.78 -63.65 -56.35
N ARG A 2 15.89 -63.37 -55.40
CA ARG A 2 15.38 -62.02 -55.11
C ARG A 2 15.70 -61.75 -53.64
N ARG A 3 16.53 -60.75 -53.35
CA ARG A 3 16.83 -60.29 -51.99
C ARG A 3 15.95 -59.07 -51.73
N ASP A 4 15.05 -59.20 -50.77
CA ASP A 4 14.28 -58.08 -50.22
C ASP A 4 15.18 -57.19 -49.37
N TYR A 5 15.19 -55.89 -49.67
CA TYR A 5 15.81 -54.87 -48.83
C TYR A 5 14.80 -54.42 -47.77
N GLY A 6 15.01 -54.86 -46.53
CA GLY A 6 14.29 -54.38 -45.36
C GLY A 6 14.58 -52.90 -45.11
N ARG A 7 13.56 -52.06 -45.26
CA ARG A 7 13.60 -50.63 -44.97
C ARG A 7 13.61 -50.44 -43.46
N GLY A 8 14.77 -50.14 -42.87
CA GLY A 8 14.89 -49.78 -41.47
C GLY A 8 14.08 -48.51 -41.19
N LYS A 9 13.01 -48.62 -40.40
CA LYS A 9 12.26 -47.46 -39.89
C LYS A 9 13.16 -46.71 -38.90
N SER A 10 13.67 -45.57 -39.32
CA SER A 10 14.44 -44.65 -38.47
C SER A 10 13.62 -44.25 -37.24
N ASN A 11 14.10 -44.62 -36.06
CA ASN A 11 13.54 -44.21 -34.76
C ASN A 11 13.84 -42.73 -34.41
N SER A 12 14.50 -41.98 -35.30
CA SER A 12 14.93 -40.59 -35.06
C SER A 12 13.76 -39.62 -34.84
N GLY A 13 12.58 -39.90 -35.40
CA GLY A 13 11.40 -39.05 -35.23
C GLY A 13 10.76 -39.11 -33.84
N ARG A 14 10.88 -40.25 -33.14
CA ARG A 14 10.31 -40.40 -31.79
C ARG A 14 11.17 -39.70 -30.73
N ILE A 15 12.49 -39.81 -30.82
CA ILE A 15 13.42 -39.18 -29.88
C ILE A 15 13.35 -37.65 -29.98
N GLY A 16 13.25 -37.10 -31.19
CA GLY A 16 13.08 -35.65 -31.40
C GLY A 16 11.76 -35.10 -30.83
N TRP A 17 10.67 -35.88 -30.91
CA TRP A 17 9.38 -35.47 -30.37
C TRP A 17 9.36 -35.48 -28.83
N TRP A 18 9.97 -36.49 -28.20
CA TRP A 18 10.13 -36.52 -26.74
C TRP A 18 10.98 -35.36 -26.23
N LEU A 19 12.10 -35.04 -26.91
CA LEU A 19 12.94 -33.90 -26.56
C LEU A 19 12.18 -32.57 -26.66
N MET A 20 11.41 -32.34 -27.74
CA MET A 20 10.59 -31.15 -27.87
C MET A 20 9.49 -31.06 -26.79
N ALA A 21 8.84 -32.18 -26.47
CA ALA A 21 7.83 -32.23 -25.41
C ALA A 21 8.44 -31.88 -24.04
N THR A 22 9.62 -32.41 -23.70
CA THR A 22 10.31 -32.05 -22.45
C THR A 22 10.71 -30.58 -22.40
N VAL A 23 11.21 -30.01 -23.50
CA VAL A 23 11.57 -28.58 -23.56
C VAL A 23 10.32 -27.71 -23.39
N LEU A 24 9.19 -28.07 -24.02
CA LEU A 24 7.94 -27.35 -23.86
C LEU A 24 7.42 -27.41 -22.41
N ILE A 25 7.46 -28.59 -21.79
CA ILE A 25 7.03 -28.76 -20.39
C ILE A 25 7.93 -27.97 -19.44
N LEU A 26 9.26 -28.04 -19.61
CA LEU A 26 10.19 -27.24 -18.82
C LEU A 26 10.00 -25.74 -19.04
N SER A 27 9.67 -25.31 -20.26
CA SER A 27 9.37 -23.91 -20.55
C SER A 27 8.08 -23.46 -19.88
N ILE A 28 7.04 -24.31 -19.85
CA ILE A 28 5.78 -24.04 -19.14
C ILE A 28 6.01 -24.04 -17.62
N LEU A 29 6.85 -24.92 -17.10
CA LEU A 29 7.18 -24.96 -15.67
C LEU A 29 8.02 -23.76 -15.25
N VAL A 30 9.03 -23.37 -16.02
CA VAL A 30 9.84 -22.17 -15.77
C VAL A 30 9.00 -20.90 -15.94
N PHE A 31 8.15 -20.84 -16.96
CA PHE A 31 7.22 -19.72 -17.15
C PHE A 31 6.17 -19.67 -16.04
N GLY A 32 5.62 -20.82 -15.65
CA GLY A 32 4.69 -20.95 -14.53
C GLY A 32 5.34 -20.55 -13.21
N TRP A 33 6.58 -20.97 -12.97
CA TRP A 33 7.38 -20.59 -11.81
C TRP A 33 7.73 -19.09 -11.82
N LEU A 34 8.15 -18.53 -12.95
CA LEU A 34 8.40 -17.09 -13.10
C LEU A 34 7.14 -16.25 -12.89
N VAL A 35 5.99 -16.70 -13.40
CA VAL A 35 4.68 -16.05 -13.20
C VAL A 35 4.24 -16.19 -11.74
N PHE A 36 4.53 -17.31 -11.09
CA PHE A 36 4.21 -17.54 -9.68
C PHE A 36 5.12 -16.73 -8.75
N GLU A 37 6.41 -16.60 -9.08
CA GLU A 37 7.41 -15.88 -8.27
C GLU A 37 7.30 -14.36 -8.45
N LYS A 38 7.06 -13.87 -9.67
CA LYS A 38 6.61 -12.48 -9.89
C LYS A 38 5.19 -12.21 -9.42
N GLY A 39 4.42 -13.27 -9.20
CA GLY A 39 3.03 -13.23 -8.75
C GLY A 39 2.86 -13.58 -7.28
N ARG A 40 3.88 -13.32 -6.43
CA ARG A 40 3.66 -13.29 -4.97
C ARG A 40 2.55 -12.29 -4.70
N SER A 41 1.35 -12.83 -4.51
CA SER A 41 0.15 -12.04 -4.26
C SER A 41 0.38 -11.19 -3.03
N LYS A 42 0.11 -9.88 -3.11
CA LYS A 42 0.16 -8.95 -1.97
C LYS A 42 -0.80 -9.36 -0.84
N TRP A 43 -1.72 -10.30 -1.11
CA TRP A 43 -2.65 -10.88 -0.15
C TRP A 43 -2.07 -11.98 0.73
N GLY A 44 -0.90 -12.55 0.40
CA GLY A 44 -0.31 -13.68 1.12
C GLY A 44 0.04 -13.40 2.58
N GLU A 45 0.01 -12.14 3.01
CA GLU A 45 0.56 -11.65 4.28
C GLU A 45 -0.51 -11.19 5.28
N ASN A 46 -1.78 -11.59 5.13
CA ASN A 46 -2.89 -11.26 6.06
C ASN A 46 -2.97 -9.75 6.39
N ARG A 47 -2.79 -8.89 5.39
CA ARG A 47 -2.84 -7.43 5.53
C ARG A 47 -4.13 -6.83 4.97
N PHE A 48 -4.40 -5.58 5.33
CA PHE A 48 -5.39 -4.77 4.63
C PHE A 48 -4.82 -4.27 3.30
N TYR A 49 -5.66 -4.30 2.26
CA TYR A 49 -5.43 -3.58 1.02
C TYR A 49 -6.25 -2.29 1.06
N ILE A 50 -5.58 -1.13 1.12
CA ILE A 50 -6.20 0.17 1.40
C ILE A 50 -6.33 0.98 0.12
N THR A 51 -7.54 1.39 -0.19
CA THR A 51 -7.89 2.09 -1.42
C THR A 51 -8.58 3.40 -1.12
N ALA A 52 -8.16 4.48 -1.77
CA ALA A 52 -8.92 5.73 -1.82
C ALA A 52 -9.84 5.75 -3.06
N VAL A 53 -11.15 5.82 -2.82
CA VAL A 53 -12.18 5.98 -3.84
C VAL A 53 -12.64 7.42 -3.88
N VAL A 54 -12.38 8.09 -4.99
CA VAL A 54 -12.66 9.50 -5.24
C VAL A 54 -13.99 9.64 -5.96
N GLU A 55 -14.95 10.24 -5.26
CA GLU A 55 -16.22 10.69 -5.81
C GLU A 55 -16.25 12.22 -5.85
N ASP A 56 -17.32 12.81 -6.39
CA ASP A 56 -17.38 14.26 -6.61
C ASP A 56 -17.47 15.06 -5.29
N GLU A 57 -18.15 14.53 -4.26
CA GLU A 57 -18.42 15.25 -3.00
C GLU A 57 -17.73 14.64 -1.77
N TRP A 58 -17.12 13.46 -1.90
CA TRP A 58 -16.41 12.80 -0.80
C TRP A 58 -15.32 11.87 -1.35
N ILE A 59 -14.37 11.54 -0.48
CA ILE A 59 -13.44 10.44 -0.70
C ILE A 59 -13.71 9.36 0.35
N ARG A 60 -13.78 8.10 -0.08
CA ARG A 60 -13.87 6.95 0.82
C ARG A 60 -12.52 6.25 0.85
N VAL A 61 -11.96 6.03 2.02
CA VAL A 61 -10.76 5.21 2.18
C VAL A 61 -11.19 3.85 2.72
N VAL A 62 -11.02 2.81 1.92
CA VAL A 62 -11.55 1.46 2.17
C VAL A 62 -10.39 0.50 2.29
N GLY A 63 -10.24 -0.10 3.46
CA GLY A 63 -9.33 -1.22 3.67
C GLY A 63 -10.09 -2.54 3.66
N VAL A 64 -9.62 -3.51 2.88
CA VAL A 64 -10.16 -4.88 2.85
C VAL A 64 -9.10 -5.87 3.30
N ASN A 65 -9.45 -6.74 4.26
CA ASN A 65 -8.65 -7.91 4.65
C ASN A 65 -9.45 -9.19 4.33
N SER A 66 -8.94 -9.99 3.39
CA SER A 66 -9.60 -11.20 2.87
C SER A 66 -9.51 -12.38 3.82
N MET A 67 -8.41 -12.47 4.58
CA MET A 67 -8.16 -13.54 5.53
C MET A 67 -9.00 -13.37 6.79
N MET A 68 -9.09 -12.14 7.30
CA MET A 68 -9.98 -11.79 8.42
C MET A 68 -11.45 -11.71 8.02
N LYS A 69 -11.74 -11.65 6.71
CA LYS A 69 -13.07 -11.31 6.18
C LYS A 69 -13.61 -10.05 6.85
N ARG A 70 -12.86 -8.95 6.77
CA ARG A 70 -13.24 -7.65 7.33
C ARG A 70 -12.97 -6.54 6.33
N ALA A 71 -13.88 -5.60 6.22
CA ALA A 71 -13.66 -4.34 5.52
C ALA A 71 -14.01 -3.17 6.43
N VAL A 72 -13.16 -2.14 6.39
CA VAL A 72 -13.36 -0.89 7.13
C VAL A 72 -13.24 0.26 6.15
N GLU A 73 -14.29 1.06 6.05
CA GLU A 73 -14.40 2.26 5.23
C GLU A 73 -14.36 3.49 6.14
N VAL A 74 -13.58 4.50 5.77
CA VAL A 74 -13.61 5.84 6.36
C VAL A 74 -14.11 6.83 5.30
N VAL A 75 -15.23 7.49 5.59
CA VAL A 75 -15.84 8.48 4.68
C VAL A 75 -15.34 9.89 5.04
N ILE A 76 -14.70 10.55 4.07
CA ILE A 76 -14.12 11.88 4.20
C ILE A 76 -14.98 12.87 3.39
N PRO A 77 -15.68 13.81 4.05
CA PRO A 77 -16.45 14.84 3.37
C PRO A 77 -15.57 15.75 2.50
N GLY A 78 -16.10 16.21 1.36
CA GLY A 78 -15.36 17.03 0.40
C GLY A 78 -14.89 18.39 0.92
N GLU A 79 -15.53 18.94 1.96
CA GLU A 79 -15.14 20.21 2.59
C GLU A 79 -13.98 20.09 3.59
N VAL A 80 -13.52 18.87 3.87
CA VAL A 80 -12.36 18.65 4.74
C VAL A 80 -11.11 19.21 4.08
N MET A 81 -10.35 19.99 4.83
CA MET A 81 -9.05 20.51 4.42
C MET A 81 -7.98 19.46 4.69
N VAL A 82 -7.18 19.15 3.67
CA VAL A 82 -6.03 18.24 3.77
C VAL A 82 -4.78 18.91 3.23
N PRO A 83 -3.59 18.55 3.76
CA PRO A 83 -2.32 19.04 3.25
C PRO A 83 -2.17 18.71 1.76
N LEU A 84 -1.71 19.70 1.01
CA LEU A 84 -1.42 19.56 -0.40
C LEU A 84 0.06 19.26 -0.61
N VAL A 85 0.35 18.06 -1.09
CA VAL A 85 1.72 17.60 -1.35
C VAL A 85 2.36 18.47 -2.44
N GLY A 86 3.64 18.79 -2.25
CA GLY A 86 4.42 19.76 -3.01
C GLY A 86 4.39 21.17 -2.42
N THR A 87 3.60 21.43 -1.36
CA THR A 87 3.31 22.78 -0.87
C THR A 87 3.12 22.84 0.64
N GLN A 88 3.14 24.06 1.19
CA GLN A 88 2.70 24.33 2.57
C GLN A 88 1.18 24.59 2.69
N GLY A 89 0.44 24.43 1.60
CA GLY A 89 -0.98 24.74 1.52
C GLY A 89 -1.87 23.56 1.94
N GLU A 90 -3.13 23.87 2.21
CA GLU A 90 -4.19 22.88 2.36
C GLU A 90 -5.23 23.08 1.25
N LEU A 91 -5.87 21.98 0.85
CA LEU A 91 -6.92 22.00 -0.15
C LEU A 91 -8.11 21.16 0.34
N LYS A 92 -9.30 21.55 -0.11
CA LYS A 92 -10.50 20.73 0.07
C LYS A 92 -10.33 19.38 -0.60
N VAL A 93 -10.72 18.33 0.10
CA VAL A 93 -10.66 16.93 -0.37
C VAL A 93 -11.28 16.76 -1.76
N LYS A 94 -12.45 17.35 -1.99
CA LYS A 94 -13.15 17.26 -3.30
C LYS A 94 -12.39 17.92 -4.46
N SER A 95 -11.44 18.79 -4.16
CA SER A 95 -10.66 19.52 -5.17
C SER A 95 -9.31 18.87 -5.48
N LEU A 96 -8.85 17.91 -4.67
CA LEU A 96 -7.55 17.25 -4.83
C LEU A 96 -7.37 16.62 -6.21
N TRP A 97 -8.37 15.88 -6.69
CA TRP A 97 -8.25 15.20 -7.98
C TRP A 97 -8.08 16.19 -9.13
N ARG A 98 -8.93 17.23 -9.19
CA ARG A 98 -8.87 18.26 -10.24
C ARG A 98 -7.55 19.03 -10.19
N PHE A 99 -7.04 19.30 -8.99
CA PHE A 99 -5.72 19.93 -8.83
C PHE A 99 -4.60 19.01 -9.35
N GLY A 100 -4.64 17.73 -9.00
CA GLY A 100 -3.67 16.77 -9.51
C GLY A 100 -3.78 16.54 -11.02
N GLU A 101 -4.96 16.67 -11.64
CA GLU A 101 -5.12 16.69 -13.11
C GLU A 101 -4.37 17.86 -13.74
N SER A 102 -4.42 19.07 -13.15
CA SER A 102 -3.65 20.21 -13.66
C SER A 102 -2.14 20.02 -13.53
N GLU A 103 -1.69 19.24 -12.55
CA GLU A 103 -0.27 18.89 -12.32
C GLU A 103 0.17 17.61 -13.05
N GLY A 104 -0.73 16.99 -13.84
CA GLY A 104 -0.48 15.75 -14.57
C GLY A 104 -0.30 14.50 -13.69
N ARG A 105 -0.63 14.58 -12.40
CA ARG A 105 -0.42 13.53 -11.39
C ARG A 105 -1.61 13.37 -10.42
N PRO A 106 -2.84 13.12 -10.91
CA PRO A 106 -4.06 13.11 -10.08
C PRO A 106 -4.07 12.05 -8.98
N GLU A 107 -3.72 10.82 -9.32
CA GLU A 107 -3.71 9.71 -8.36
C GLU A 107 -2.65 9.91 -7.27
N GLU A 108 -1.45 10.35 -7.65
CA GLU A 108 -0.38 10.61 -6.70
C GLU A 108 -0.75 11.75 -5.74
N MET A 109 -1.34 12.83 -6.26
CA MET A 109 -1.79 13.96 -5.45
C MET A 109 -2.78 13.53 -4.38
N VAL A 110 -3.82 12.78 -4.76
CA VAL A 110 -4.82 12.26 -3.81
C VAL A 110 -4.17 11.31 -2.82
N ARG A 111 -3.40 10.33 -3.31
CA ARG A 111 -2.75 9.32 -2.48
C ARG A 111 -1.88 9.98 -1.42
N ARG A 112 -0.88 10.77 -1.83
CA ARG A 112 0.13 11.33 -0.91
C ARG A 112 -0.49 12.32 0.08
N SER A 113 -1.47 13.12 -0.36
CA SER A 113 -2.17 14.06 0.51
C SER A 113 -2.94 13.33 1.62
N LEU A 114 -3.67 12.27 1.25
CA LEU A 114 -4.39 11.43 2.21
C LEU A 114 -3.44 10.62 3.09
N GLU A 115 -2.34 10.09 2.55
CA GLU A 115 -1.32 9.38 3.34
C GLU A 115 -0.68 10.32 4.38
N SER A 116 -0.33 11.56 4.02
CA SER A 116 0.22 12.57 4.93
C SER A 116 -0.78 13.04 5.99
N TRP A 117 -2.04 13.17 5.59
CA TRP A 117 -3.11 13.59 6.46
C TRP A 117 -3.51 12.49 7.45
N MET A 118 -3.69 11.26 6.96
CA MET A 118 -4.17 10.14 7.75
C MET A 118 -3.05 9.38 8.47
N GLY A 119 -1.81 9.44 7.99
CA GLY A 119 -0.73 8.60 8.52
C GLY A 119 -1.00 7.11 8.27
N VAL A 120 -1.55 6.79 7.10
CA VAL A 120 -1.73 5.41 6.60
C VAL A 120 -1.15 5.32 5.21
N LYS A 121 -0.74 4.11 4.79
CA LYS A 121 -0.35 3.87 3.39
C LYS A 121 -1.56 3.51 2.56
N ILE A 122 -1.64 4.06 1.35
CA ILE A 122 -2.74 3.82 0.42
C ILE A 122 -2.17 3.08 -0.79
N ASP A 123 -2.64 1.86 -0.98
CA ASP A 123 -2.21 0.96 -2.04
C ASP A 123 -2.67 1.44 -3.42
N ALA A 124 -3.88 1.96 -3.50
CA ALA A 124 -4.46 2.39 -4.78
C ALA A 124 -5.40 3.58 -4.63
N VAL A 125 -5.55 4.33 -5.73
CA VAL A 125 -6.54 5.39 -5.88
C VAL A 125 -7.40 5.08 -7.10
N TRP A 126 -8.70 5.34 -6.99
CA TRP A 126 -9.60 5.22 -8.13
C TRP A 126 -10.65 6.32 -8.10
N ARG A 127 -11.03 6.77 -9.28
CA ARG A 127 -12.09 7.78 -9.46
C ARG A 127 -13.30 7.16 -10.13
N GLY A 128 -14.47 7.42 -9.54
CA GLY A 128 -15.77 7.04 -10.09
C GLY A 128 -16.79 6.78 -8.98
N ASP A 129 -17.99 6.34 -9.38
CA ASP A 129 -19.05 6.00 -8.43
C ASP A 129 -18.85 4.57 -7.88
N ALA A 130 -18.42 4.49 -6.63
CA ALA A 130 -18.19 3.21 -5.94
C ALA A 130 -19.48 2.41 -5.72
N ALA A 131 -20.63 3.09 -5.63
CA ALA A 131 -21.92 2.45 -5.36
C ALA A 131 -22.37 1.55 -6.51
N PHE A 132 -21.84 1.76 -7.72
CA PHE A 132 -22.27 1.02 -8.90
C PHE A 132 -21.39 -0.20 -9.23
N GLU A 133 -20.06 -0.17 -9.00
CA GLU A 133 -19.19 -1.27 -9.44
C GLU A 133 -17.91 -1.50 -8.58
N TRP A 134 -18.06 -1.88 -7.31
CA TRP A 134 -16.92 -2.32 -6.48
C TRP A 134 -16.04 -3.39 -7.14
N SER A 135 -16.62 -4.29 -7.93
CA SER A 135 -15.85 -5.27 -8.70
C SER A 135 -14.88 -4.61 -9.70
N ARG A 136 -15.26 -3.48 -10.31
CA ARG A 136 -14.38 -2.73 -11.23
C ARG A 136 -13.29 -1.98 -10.47
N VAL A 137 -13.67 -1.33 -9.37
CA VAL A 137 -12.77 -0.67 -8.41
C VAL A 137 -11.64 -1.64 -8.07
N TRP A 138 -11.97 -2.80 -7.50
CA TRP A 138 -10.98 -3.81 -7.11
C TRP A 138 -10.26 -4.45 -8.29
N SER A 139 -10.91 -4.61 -9.45
CA SER A 139 -10.27 -5.23 -10.62
C SER A 139 -9.22 -4.35 -11.29
N GLY A 140 -9.39 -3.02 -11.25
CA GLY A 140 -8.50 -2.05 -11.89
C GLY A 140 -7.32 -1.60 -11.01
N MET A 141 -7.33 -1.94 -9.73
CA MET A 141 -6.38 -1.42 -8.74
C MET A 141 -5.13 -2.27 -8.54
N ALA A 142 -5.21 -3.55 -8.85
CA ALA A 142 -4.16 -4.44 -8.43
C ALA A 142 -3.04 -4.54 -9.47
N GLU A 143 -1.79 -4.48 -9.00
CA GLU A 143 -0.59 -4.64 -9.82
C GLU A 143 -0.57 -5.99 -10.55
N SER A 144 -1.27 -7.00 -10.01
CA SER A 144 -1.47 -8.30 -10.63
C SER A 144 -2.95 -8.66 -10.78
N LYS A 145 -3.28 -9.37 -11.87
CA LYS A 145 -4.65 -9.91 -12.08
C LYS A 145 -5.12 -10.83 -10.95
N TRP A 146 -4.19 -11.45 -10.24
CA TRP A 146 -4.47 -12.35 -9.11
C TRP A 146 -4.87 -11.57 -7.86
N ASP A 147 -4.20 -10.46 -7.60
CA ASP A 147 -4.56 -9.56 -6.52
C ASP A 147 -5.93 -8.94 -6.79
N SER A 148 -6.21 -8.51 -8.02
CA SER A 148 -7.53 -8.02 -8.44
C SER A 148 -8.63 -9.05 -8.18
N PHE A 149 -8.41 -10.30 -8.61
CA PHE A 149 -9.38 -11.38 -8.43
C PHE A 149 -9.62 -11.70 -6.96
N SER A 150 -8.56 -11.80 -6.16
CA SER A 150 -8.66 -12.11 -4.73
C SER A 150 -9.31 -10.99 -3.93
N THR A 151 -9.04 -9.72 -4.23
CA THR A 151 -9.73 -8.57 -3.63
C THR A 151 -11.23 -8.58 -3.95
N VAL A 152 -11.59 -8.77 -5.22
CA VAL A 152 -12.99 -8.85 -5.65
C VAL A 152 -13.70 -10.01 -4.97
N LYS A 153 -13.06 -11.19 -4.93
CA LYS A 153 -13.61 -12.37 -4.27
C LYS A 153 -13.82 -12.12 -2.78
N ALA A 154 -12.80 -11.59 -2.10
CA ALA A 154 -12.87 -11.26 -0.68
C ALA A 154 -14.02 -10.31 -0.40
N TRP A 155 -14.12 -9.20 -1.14
CA TRP A 155 -15.20 -8.23 -1.03
C TRP A 155 -16.59 -8.87 -1.20
N ASN A 156 -16.77 -9.71 -2.23
CA ASN A 156 -18.03 -10.38 -2.51
C ASN A 156 -18.41 -11.43 -1.46
N GLU A 157 -17.43 -12.02 -0.76
CA GLU A 157 -17.67 -12.96 0.34
C GLU A 157 -17.95 -12.28 1.69
N LEU A 158 -17.72 -10.97 1.80
CA LEU A 158 -18.05 -10.22 3.02
C LEU A 158 -19.56 -10.11 3.20
N ARG A 159 -20.01 -10.50 4.39
CA ARG A 159 -21.36 -10.20 4.87
C ARG A 159 -21.47 -8.74 5.30
N ASP A 160 -22.69 -8.21 5.39
CA ASP A 160 -22.91 -6.81 5.76
C ASP A 160 -22.40 -6.49 7.18
N ASP A 161 -22.45 -7.43 8.11
CA ASP A 161 -21.90 -7.30 9.47
C ASP A 161 -20.37 -7.29 9.52
N GLN A 162 -19.70 -7.61 8.41
CA GLN A 162 -18.24 -7.59 8.26
C GLN A 162 -17.74 -6.31 7.58
N ARG A 163 -18.65 -5.40 7.23
CA ARG A 163 -18.38 -4.12 6.56
C ARG A 163 -18.70 -2.99 7.52
N GLU A 164 -17.66 -2.36 8.02
CA GLU A 164 -17.78 -1.21 8.92
C GLU A 164 -17.61 0.08 8.12
N SER A 165 -18.59 0.97 8.18
CA SER A 165 -18.49 2.32 7.60
C SER A 165 -18.38 3.34 8.73
N LEU A 166 -17.23 4.01 8.79
CA LEU A 166 -16.87 4.95 9.83
C LEU A 166 -16.88 6.38 9.29
N ARG A 167 -17.38 7.29 10.12
CA ARG A 167 -17.33 8.73 9.88
C ARG A 167 -16.38 9.37 10.88
N ILE A 168 -15.68 10.40 10.44
CA ILE A 168 -14.79 11.17 11.31
C ILE A 168 -15.60 11.72 12.50
N PRO A 169 -15.20 11.44 13.75
CA PRO A 169 -15.90 11.94 14.92
C PRO A 169 -16.00 13.47 14.92
N SER A 170 -17.20 14.00 15.18
CA SER A 170 -17.45 15.46 15.19
C SER A 170 -16.58 16.21 16.21
N ARG A 171 -16.15 15.53 17.29
CA ARG A 171 -15.21 16.08 18.29
C ARG A 171 -13.83 16.42 17.73
N LEU A 172 -13.46 15.83 16.59
CA LEU A 172 -12.19 16.06 15.90
C LEU A 172 -12.31 17.11 14.80
N THR A 173 -13.54 17.51 14.44
CA THR A 173 -13.80 18.44 13.33
C THR A 173 -14.10 19.83 13.86
N SER A 174 -13.48 20.84 13.27
CA SER A 174 -13.83 22.25 13.46
C SER A 174 -14.24 22.87 12.15
N MET A 175 -15.38 23.56 12.15
CA MET A 175 -15.93 24.23 10.98
C MET A 175 -15.60 25.72 11.06
N LYS A 176 -15.06 26.27 9.98
CA LYS A 176 -14.81 27.69 9.81
C LYS A 176 -15.50 28.16 8.54
N VAL A 177 -16.24 29.26 8.63
CA VAL A 177 -16.76 29.94 7.44
C VAL A 177 -15.76 31.05 7.10
N THR A 178 -15.20 31.00 5.90
CA THR A 178 -14.29 32.05 5.43
C THR A 178 -15.06 33.34 5.14
N PRO A 179 -14.37 34.51 5.07
CA PRO A 179 -14.99 35.78 4.69
C PRO A 179 -15.74 35.71 3.35
N ASP A 180 -15.33 34.80 2.47
CA ASP A 180 -15.93 34.56 1.15
C ASP A 180 -17.19 33.65 1.21
N GLY A 181 -17.65 33.30 2.41
CA GLY A 181 -18.84 32.47 2.64
C GLY A 181 -18.65 30.98 2.38
N GLN A 182 -17.41 30.53 2.10
CA GLN A 182 -17.14 29.10 1.96
C GLN A 182 -16.97 28.43 3.31
N THR A 183 -17.39 27.17 3.39
CA THR A 183 -17.13 26.34 4.57
C THR A 183 -15.79 25.63 4.41
N GLU A 184 -14.98 25.64 5.46
CA GLU A 184 -13.78 24.83 5.61
C GLU A 184 -13.97 23.95 6.85
N VAL A 185 -13.72 22.66 6.69
CA VAL A 185 -13.70 21.72 7.82
C VAL A 185 -12.26 21.33 8.08
N SER A 186 -11.68 21.83 9.17
CA SER A 186 -10.38 21.34 9.64
C SER A 186 -10.58 20.19 10.60
N VAL A 187 -9.59 19.30 10.66
CA VAL A 187 -9.61 18.13 11.54
C VAL A 187 -8.37 18.16 12.43
N ASP A 188 -8.54 17.95 13.73
CA ASP A 188 -7.43 17.78 14.65
C ASP A 188 -6.59 16.56 14.24
N LYS A 189 -5.42 16.82 13.67
CA LYS A 189 -4.52 15.79 13.12
C LYS A 189 -4.07 14.79 14.18
N GLY A 190 -3.80 15.24 15.40
CA GLY A 190 -3.37 14.36 16.49
C GLY A 190 -4.49 13.41 16.93
N GLY A 191 -5.69 13.95 17.14
CA GLY A 191 -6.86 13.14 17.47
C GLY A 191 -7.33 12.23 16.33
N LEU A 192 -7.16 12.66 15.07
CA LEU A 192 -7.43 11.84 13.89
C LEU A 192 -6.52 10.61 13.85
N TRP A 193 -5.22 10.82 14.02
CA TRP A 193 -4.22 9.74 14.06
C TRP A 193 -4.48 8.74 15.19
N ALA A 194 -4.78 9.23 16.39
CA ALA A 194 -5.15 8.36 17.52
C ALA A 194 -6.46 7.59 17.27
N TRP A 195 -7.40 8.16 16.51
CA TRP A 195 -8.65 7.49 16.16
C TRP A 195 -8.47 6.41 15.08
N MET A 196 -7.52 6.60 14.17
CA MET A 196 -7.27 5.65 13.07
C MET A 196 -6.26 4.55 13.41
N GLU A 197 -5.52 4.72 14.50
CA GLU A 197 -4.57 3.73 14.99
C GLU A 197 -5.24 2.36 15.11
N GLY A 198 -4.65 1.35 14.45
CA GLY A 198 -5.16 -0.01 14.47
C GLY A 198 -6.38 -0.31 13.57
N LEU A 199 -7.01 0.69 12.92
CA LEU A 199 -8.19 0.44 12.08
C LEU A 199 -7.91 -0.55 10.95
N TRP A 200 -6.74 -0.41 10.32
CA TRP A 200 -6.26 -1.28 9.24
C TRP A 200 -4.98 -2.03 9.62
N ALA A 201 -4.77 -2.31 10.91
CA ALA A 201 -3.60 -3.05 11.34
C ALA A 201 -3.61 -4.48 10.76
N SER A 202 -2.46 -4.92 10.28
CA SER A 202 -2.25 -6.28 9.81
C SER A 202 -2.03 -7.21 11.01
N PRO A 203 -2.84 -8.26 11.20
CA PRO A 203 -2.57 -9.25 12.24
C PRO A 203 -1.22 -9.95 12.08
N ALA A 204 -0.68 -10.04 10.86
CA ALA A 204 0.66 -10.60 10.65
C ALA A 204 1.74 -9.68 11.22
N ILE A 205 1.67 -8.37 10.98
CA ILE A 205 2.60 -7.39 11.55
C ILE A 205 2.47 -7.37 13.09
N LEU A 206 1.25 -7.38 13.61
CA LEU A 206 0.99 -7.46 15.06
C LEU A 206 1.59 -8.72 15.69
N ALA A 207 1.52 -9.86 15.00
CA ALA A 207 2.01 -11.14 15.51
C ALA A 207 3.54 -11.20 15.61
N GLU A 208 4.26 -10.46 14.77
CA GLU A 208 5.72 -10.37 14.86
C GLU A 208 6.18 -9.54 16.06
N SER A 209 5.35 -8.59 16.52
CA SER A 209 5.62 -7.76 17.70
C SER A 209 6.97 -7.03 17.65
N LEU A 210 7.44 -6.68 16.45
CA LEU A 210 8.71 -5.97 16.27
C LEU A 210 8.62 -4.53 16.77
N SER A 211 9.69 -4.13 17.43
CA SER A 211 9.91 -2.76 17.88
C SER A 211 10.67 -1.95 16.84
N PHE A 212 10.14 -0.77 16.51
CA PHE A 212 10.69 0.13 15.52
C PHE A 212 11.30 1.38 16.16
N GLU A 213 12.47 1.76 15.68
CA GLU A 213 13.04 3.10 15.84
C GLU A 213 12.84 3.88 14.55
N VAL A 214 12.34 5.11 14.62
CA VAL A 214 12.17 5.97 13.44
C VAL A 214 13.07 7.18 13.56
N ILE A 215 14.02 7.30 12.63
CA ILE A 215 15.03 8.35 12.60
C ILE A 215 14.76 9.29 11.42
N ASN A 216 14.58 10.57 11.71
CA ASN A 216 14.50 11.60 10.70
C ASN A 216 15.89 12.06 10.27
N ALA A 217 16.33 11.65 9.08
CA ALA A 217 17.54 12.15 8.43
C ALA A 217 17.21 13.05 7.23
N SER A 218 15.95 13.47 7.06
CA SER A 218 15.53 14.23 5.88
C SER A 218 15.73 15.73 5.99
N GLY A 219 15.87 16.24 7.23
CA GLY A 219 15.83 17.67 7.53
C GLY A 219 14.42 18.28 7.54
N GLU A 220 13.38 17.53 7.14
CA GLU A 220 12.00 18.01 7.12
C GLU A 220 11.30 17.75 8.46
N PRO A 221 10.81 18.79 9.16
CA PRO A 221 10.15 18.62 10.45
C PRO A 221 8.90 17.73 10.37
N GLY A 222 8.74 16.84 11.35
CA GLY A 222 7.55 15.99 11.47
C GLY A 222 7.53 14.73 10.60
N MET A 223 8.53 14.50 9.74
CA MET A 223 8.58 13.30 8.89
C MET A 223 8.67 12.01 9.69
N ALA A 224 9.54 11.92 10.71
CA ALA A 224 9.60 10.72 11.54
C ALA A 224 8.30 10.46 12.31
N ARG A 225 7.55 11.51 12.66
CA ARG A 225 6.23 11.37 13.30
C ARG A 225 5.15 10.88 12.32
N LEU A 226 5.21 11.32 11.07
CA LEU A 226 4.35 10.78 10.00
C LEU A 226 4.63 9.29 9.78
N VAL A 227 5.91 8.92 9.69
CA VAL A 227 6.32 7.52 9.50
C VAL A 227 5.96 6.67 10.72
N GLU A 228 6.17 7.18 11.94
CA GLU A 228 5.69 6.54 13.17
C GLU A 228 4.21 6.20 13.05
N GLN A 229 3.38 7.16 12.63
CA GLN A 229 1.95 6.93 12.48
C GLN A 229 1.65 5.89 11.40
N MET A 230 2.36 5.89 10.27
CA MET A 230 2.17 4.89 9.22
C MET A 230 2.48 3.48 9.72
N ILE A 231 3.55 3.32 10.51
CA ILE A 231 3.93 2.03 11.12
C ILE A 231 2.87 1.59 12.13
N LYS A 232 2.43 2.48 13.03
CA LYS A 232 1.38 2.17 14.03
C LYS A 232 0.06 1.79 13.38
N SER A 233 -0.34 2.52 12.34
CA SER A 233 -1.56 2.20 11.57
C SER A 233 -1.49 0.84 10.88
N ALA A 234 -0.29 0.39 10.48
CA ALA A 234 -0.07 -0.94 9.93
C ALA A 234 -0.04 -2.05 11.01
N GLY A 235 0.06 -1.68 12.29
CA GLY A 235 0.11 -2.60 13.43
C GLY A 235 1.49 -2.77 14.07
N GLY A 236 2.49 -1.99 13.66
CA GLY A 236 3.84 -2.02 14.26
C GLY A 236 3.94 -1.20 15.55
N VAL A 237 4.94 -1.50 16.38
CA VAL A 237 5.18 -0.80 17.65
C VAL A 237 6.40 0.09 17.54
N VAL A 238 6.21 1.41 17.57
CA VAL A 238 7.32 2.36 17.55
C VAL A 238 7.75 2.70 18.97
N VAL A 239 9.01 2.43 19.30
CA VAL A 239 9.58 2.62 20.64
C VAL A 239 10.45 3.88 20.74
N LEU A 240 10.97 4.37 19.61
CA LEU A 240 11.80 5.56 19.54
C LEU A 240 11.49 6.36 18.28
N VAL A 241 11.42 7.68 18.43
CA VAL A 241 11.38 8.65 17.34
C VAL A 241 12.47 9.67 17.60
N ASP A 242 13.41 9.80 16.68
CA ASP A 242 14.55 10.70 16.83
C ASP A 242 14.89 11.42 15.51
N THR A 243 15.84 12.35 15.57
CA THR A 243 16.37 13.10 14.41
C THR A 243 17.88 12.94 14.36
N ALA A 244 18.41 12.69 13.17
CA ALA A 244 19.84 12.56 12.92
C ALA A 244 20.34 13.67 11.99
N GLU A 245 21.63 13.63 11.65
CA GLU A 245 22.18 14.48 10.59
C GLU A 245 21.46 14.22 9.26
N VAL A 246 21.39 15.25 8.42
CA VAL A 246 20.69 15.15 7.15
C VAL A 246 21.45 14.23 6.21
N GLU A 247 20.79 13.18 5.73
CA GLU A 247 21.30 12.24 4.75
C GLU A 247 20.46 12.31 3.45
N ASP A 248 21.17 12.33 2.32
CA ASP A 248 20.55 12.15 1.01
C ASP A 248 20.02 10.72 0.83
N GLY A 249 19.13 10.52 -0.14
CA GLY A 249 18.56 9.22 -0.47
C GLY A 249 17.13 9.01 0.02
N LEU A 250 16.63 7.77 -0.19
CA LEU A 250 15.25 7.38 0.01
C LEU A 250 14.95 7.02 1.48
N CYS A 251 14.43 5.83 1.73
CA CYS A 251 14.23 5.26 3.04
C CYS A 251 15.14 4.05 3.18
N TRP A 252 15.71 3.85 4.37
CA TRP A 252 16.53 2.69 4.68
C TRP A 252 16.03 2.03 5.95
N TYR A 253 16.27 0.73 6.08
CA TYR A 253 16.10 0.04 7.35
C TYR A 253 17.34 -0.77 7.72
N GLU A 254 17.60 -0.89 9.02
CA GLU A 254 18.59 -1.78 9.62
C GLU A 254 17.83 -2.78 10.49
N SER A 255 18.11 -4.09 10.37
CA SER A 255 17.48 -5.12 11.20
C SER A 255 18.52 -5.92 12.00
N GLY A 256 18.13 -6.38 13.19
CA GLY A 256 19.00 -7.16 14.09
C GLY A 256 19.26 -8.62 13.69
N GLY A 257 18.92 -9.03 12.46
CA GLY A 257 19.05 -10.41 11.99
C GLY A 257 17.74 -11.10 11.60
N GLU A 258 16.62 -10.39 11.63
CA GLU A 258 15.36 -10.83 11.05
C GLU A 258 15.27 -10.27 9.62
N SER A 259 15.68 -11.05 8.61
CA SER A 259 15.58 -10.63 7.21
C SER A 259 14.29 -11.13 6.53
N GLU A 260 13.61 -12.10 7.12
CA GLU A 260 12.35 -12.67 6.62
C GLU A 260 11.20 -12.32 7.59
N SER A 261 10.71 -11.08 7.49
CA SER A 261 9.59 -10.57 8.28
C SER A 261 8.56 -9.86 7.38
N VAL A 262 7.28 -10.06 7.68
CA VAL A 262 6.14 -9.37 7.05
C VAL A 262 6.20 -7.86 7.29
N SER A 263 6.66 -7.45 8.46
CA SER A 263 6.90 -6.04 8.77
C SER A 263 7.97 -5.41 7.88
N ILE A 264 9.06 -6.15 7.62
CA ILE A 264 10.11 -5.71 6.71
C ILE A 264 9.60 -5.67 5.27
N ASP A 265 8.89 -6.72 4.82
CA ASP A 265 8.28 -6.70 3.49
C ASP A 265 7.31 -5.51 3.33
N TRP A 266 6.56 -5.17 4.37
CA TRP A 266 5.73 -3.98 4.38
C TRP A 266 6.55 -2.69 4.22
N LEU A 267 7.67 -2.53 4.93
CA LEU A 267 8.59 -1.39 4.75
C LEU A 267 9.12 -1.33 3.32
N GLU A 268 9.56 -2.45 2.76
CA GLU A 268 10.10 -2.50 1.40
C GLU A 268 9.03 -2.14 0.36
N ARG A 269 7.85 -2.76 0.44
CA ARG A 269 6.82 -2.61 -0.59
C ARG A 269 5.98 -1.34 -0.46
N GLN A 270 5.69 -0.89 0.75
CA GLN A 270 4.77 0.25 1.00
C GLN A 270 5.52 1.54 1.27
N MET A 271 6.64 1.45 2.01
CA MET A 271 7.48 2.61 2.29
C MET A 271 8.57 2.79 1.24
N GLY A 272 8.93 1.73 0.48
CA GLY A 272 10.02 1.79 -0.49
C GLY A 272 11.39 1.87 0.19
N CYS A 273 11.52 1.27 1.37
CA CYS A 273 12.76 1.27 2.14
C CYS A 273 13.70 0.17 1.65
N GLY A 274 15.01 0.43 1.58
CA GLY A 274 16.02 -0.57 1.29
C GLY A 274 16.76 -1.04 2.54
N GLU A 275 17.28 -2.26 2.54
CA GLU A 275 18.12 -2.75 3.63
C GLU A 275 19.49 -2.06 3.63
N ARG A 276 19.98 -1.69 4.82
CA ARG A 276 21.34 -1.22 5.04
C ARG A 276 21.99 -2.09 6.13
N THR A 277 23.18 -2.62 5.83
CA THR A 277 23.95 -3.40 6.81
C THR A 277 24.58 -2.47 7.84
N GLY A 278 24.10 -2.54 9.08
CA GLY A 278 24.56 -1.72 10.21
C GLY A 278 24.76 -2.53 11.50
N ASN A 279 25.52 -1.99 12.44
CA ASN A 279 25.72 -2.59 13.76
C ASN A 279 24.65 -2.10 14.75
N ARG A 280 24.00 -3.07 15.42
CA ARG A 280 23.13 -2.94 16.61
C ARG A 280 22.11 -1.80 16.58
N VAL A 281 20.89 -2.18 16.22
CA VAL A 281 19.67 -1.41 16.48
C VAL A 281 19.36 -1.46 17.99
N GLY A 282 18.81 -0.39 18.57
CA GLY A 282 18.36 -0.39 19.98
C GLY A 282 17.01 -1.07 20.18
N GLY A 283 16.19 -1.15 19.11
CA GLY A 283 15.04 -2.05 18.92
C GLY A 283 15.33 -3.17 17.90
N ASP A 284 14.28 -3.74 17.30
CA ASP A 284 14.40 -4.84 16.32
C ASP A 284 14.69 -4.32 14.90
N VAL A 285 14.06 -3.18 14.55
CA VAL A 285 14.18 -2.53 13.24
C VAL A 285 14.37 -1.02 13.40
N ARG A 286 15.39 -0.44 12.76
CA ARG A 286 15.57 1.01 12.66
C ARG A 286 15.21 1.46 11.26
N VAL A 287 14.32 2.43 11.15
CA VAL A 287 13.92 3.07 9.90
C VAL A 287 14.54 4.45 9.83
N VAL A 288 15.31 4.72 8.79
CA VAL A 288 15.96 6.02 8.54
C VAL A 288 15.30 6.67 7.32
N ILE A 289 14.77 7.88 7.51
CA ILE A 289 14.08 8.64 6.47
C ILE A 289 15.02 9.69 5.90
N GLY A 290 15.48 9.48 4.67
CA GLY A 290 16.32 10.41 3.92
C GLY A 290 15.53 11.50 3.20
N LYS A 291 16.26 12.47 2.66
CA LYS A 291 15.70 13.67 2.03
C LYS A 291 14.79 13.40 0.84
N GLU A 292 15.20 12.54 -0.09
CA GLU A 292 14.45 12.25 -1.31
C GLU A 292 13.13 11.52 -1.02
N TRP A 293 13.06 10.75 0.07
CA TRP A 293 11.81 10.14 0.51
C TRP A 293 10.83 11.19 1.04
N ALA A 294 11.32 12.13 1.86
CA ALA A 294 10.51 13.21 2.42
C ALA A 294 9.98 14.16 1.34
N GLU A 295 10.74 14.40 0.28
CA GLU A 295 10.30 15.20 -0.88
C GLU A 295 9.04 14.67 -1.57
N ARG A 296 8.66 13.39 -1.35
CA ARG A 296 7.40 12.81 -1.85
C ARG A 296 6.17 13.25 -1.06
N TYR A 297 6.39 13.84 0.12
CA TYR A 297 5.36 14.28 1.07
C TYR A 297 5.45 15.77 1.39
N ARG A 298 6.57 16.40 1.02
CA ARG A 298 6.72 17.85 0.92
C ARG A 298 5.93 18.36 -0.26
#